data_AF-A0A534QU67-F1
#
_entry.id   AF-A0A534QU67-F1
#
_cell.length_a   1.000
_cell.length_b   1.000
_cell.length_c   1.000
_cell.angle_alpha   90.00
_cell.angle_beta   90.00
_cell.angle_gamma   90.00
#
_symmetry.space_group_name_H-M   'P 1'
#
loop_
_entity.id
_entity.type
_entity.pdbx_description
1 polymer ?
#
loop_
_entity_poly.entity_id
_entity_poly.type
_entity_poly.pdbx_seq_one_letter_code
_entity_poly.pdbx_strand_id
1 'polypeptide(L)'
;MMDADVLCPPAMLDRLVRSPQPNCFLLDAGVESTGEEQMLLTTDGLVRDIVRGGAPGYELAGESVGFLKLSAEGARLLRDLLAERVARGDTAIEHEEVYPDLLARVAVGFERVDGMPWTEIDFPEDIERAEREVLPRIGS
;
A
#
# COMPACT_ATOMS: atom_id res chain seq x y z
N MET A 1 0.38 -7.68 5.92
CA MET A 1 -0.40 -6.61 6.56
C MET A 1 -1.41 -6.13 5.56
N MET A 2 -2.58 -5.76 6.04
CA MET A 2 -3.65 -5.19 5.24
C MET A 2 -4.46 -4.24 6.09
N ASP A 3 -4.94 -3.18 5.47
CA ASP A 3 -5.94 -2.31 6.06
C ASP A 3 -7.31 -3.00 6.05
N ALA A 4 -8.14 -2.67 7.03
CA ALA A 4 -9.36 -3.41 7.35
C ALA A 4 -10.60 -2.89 6.60
N ASP A 5 -10.47 -1.74 5.97
CA ASP A 5 -11.49 -0.93 5.29
C ASP A 5 -11.40 -1.03 3.76
N VAL A 6 -10.50 -1.86 3.22
CA VAL A 6 -10.36 -2.04 1.77
C VAL A 6 -11.29 -3.12 1.23
N LEU A 7 -12.24 -2.73 0.38
CA LEU A 7 -13.01 -3.64 -0.46
C LEU A 7 -12.23 -3.96 -1.74
N CYS A 8 -11.92 -5.24 -1.98
CA CYS A 8 -11.16 -5.67 -3.16
C CYS A 8 -11.54 -7.10 -3.62
N PRO A 9 -11.28 -7.46 -4.89
CA PRO A 9 -11.45 -8.81 -5.38
C PRO A 9 -10.36 -9.75 -4.82
N PRO A 10 -10.66 -11.05 -4.60
CA PRO A 10 -9.66 -12.03 -4.19
C PRO A 10 -8.43 -12.11 -5.11
N ALA A 11 -8.59 -11.75 -6.39
CA ALA A 11 -7.51 -11.72 -7.37
C ALA A 11 -6.34 -10.77 -6.98
N MET A 12 -6.60 -9.70 -6.23
CA MET A 12 -5.57 -8.79 -5.74
C MET A 12 -4.69 -9.44 -4.67
N LEU A 13 -5.32 -10.12 -3.70
CA LEU A 13 -4.61 -10.90 -2.69
C LEU A 13 -3.82 -12.05 -3.33
N ASP A 14 -4.42 -12.74 -4.29
CA ASP A 14 -3.78 -13.81 -5.05
C ASP A 14 -2.53 -13.31 -5.79
N ARG A 15 -2.61 -12.13 -6.41
CA ARG A 15 -1.48 -11.46 -7.08
C ARG A 15 -0.37 -11.14 -6.08
N LEU A 16 -0.72 -10.52 -4.95
CA LEU A 16 0.22 -10.17 -3.90
C LEU A 16 0.96 -11.39 -3.34
N VAL A 17 0.22 -12.42 -2.95
CA VAL A 17 0.78 -13.64 -2.33
C VAL A 17 1.68 -14.38 -3.32
N ARG A 18 1.29 -14.46 -4.60
CA ARG A 18 2.06 -15.15 -5.65
C ARG A 18 3.24 -14.35 -6.20
N SER A 19 3.36 -13.06 -5.89
CA SER A 19 4.49 -12.25 -6.32
C SER A 19 5.82 -12.93 -5.94
N PRO A 20 6.82 -13.00 -6.84
CA PRO A 20 8.13 -13.56 -6.52
C PRO A 20 8.89 -12.70 -5.50
N GLN A 21 8.46 -11.46 -5.29
CA GLN A 21 9.09 -10.55 -4.34
C GLN A 21 8.77 -11.01 -2.90
N PRO A 22 9.78 -11.17 -2.04
CA PRO A 22 9.57 -11.60 -0.66
C PRO A 22 8.85 -10.53 0.17
N ASN A 23 9.09 -9.26 -0.14
CA ASN A 23 8.36 -8.12 0.39
C ASN A 23 7.73 -7.37 -0.78
N CYS A 24 6.43 -7.07 -0.72
CA CYS A 24 5.70 -6.56 -1.86
C CYS A 24 4.51 -5.71 -1.44
N PHE A 25 4.35 -4.53 -2.03
CA PHE A 25 3.10 -3.76 -1.97
C PHE A 25 2.14 -4.12 -3.11
N LEU A 26 0.87 -3.76 -2.95
CA LEU A 26 -0.02 -3.51 -4.08
C LEU A 26 -0.01 -2.01 -4.41
N LEU A 27 0.09 -1.69 -5.70
CA LEU A 27 0.18 -0.32 -6.21
C LEU A 27 -0.88 -0.11 -7.29
N ASP A 28 -1.66 0.96 -7.19
CA ASP A 28 -2.55 1.41 -8.27
C ASP A 28 -2.03 2.72 -8.89
N ALA A 29 -1.55 2.65 -10.12
CA ALA A 29 -1.07 3.81 -10.87
C ALA A 29 -2.17 4.49 -11.71
N GLY A 30 -3.38 3.93 -11.70
CA GLY A 30 -4.51 4.40 -12.51
C GLY A 30 -5.43 5.38 -11.78
N VAL A 31 -5.30 5.53 -10.46
CA VAL A 31 -6.11 6.45 -9.65
C VAL A 31 -5.56 7.87 -9.79
N GLU A 32 -6.46 8.83 -10.01
CA GLU A 32 -6.11 10.25 -9.97
C GLU A 32 -5.83 10.65 -8.51
N SER A 33 -4.60 11.05 -8.22
CA SER A 33 -4.25 11.53 -6.88
C SER A 33 -4.92 12.88 -6.60
N THR A 34 -5.65 12.95 -5.49
CA THR A 34 -6.21 14.19 -4.95
C THR A 34 -5.20 14.96 -4.08
N GLY A 35 -4.08 14.30 -3.73
CA GLY A 35 -2.98 14.85 -2.93
C GLY A 35 -2.97 14.36 -1.48
N GLU A 36 -3.99 13.59 -1.10
CA GLU A 36 -4.15 13.05 0.26
C GLU A 36 -3.78 11.57 0.37
N GLU A 37 -3.59 10.89 -0.76
CA GLU A 37 -3.32 9.46 -0.81
C GLU A 37 -1.87 9.15 -0.44
N GLN A 38 -1.65 7.98 0.16
CA GLN A 38 -0.30 7.45 0.38
C GLN A 38 0.27 6.94 -0.94
N MET A 39 1.22 7.67 -1.53
CA MET A 39 1.78 7.35 -2.83
C MET A 39 3.06 6.54 -2.69
N LEU A 40 3.08 5.34 -3.26
CA LEU A 40 4.29 4.54 -3.46
C LEU A 40 5.09 5.11 -4.62
N LEU A 41 6.36 5.43 -4.35
CA LEU A 41 7.28 6.01 -5.32
C LEU A 41 8.35 4.99 -5.69
N THR A 42 8.51 4.72 -6.98
CA THR A 42 9.28 3.56 -7.44
C THR A 42 10.38 3.90 -8.44
N THR A 43 11.47 3.15 -8.42
CA THR A 43 12.61 3.26 -9.34
C THR A 43 13.32 1.91 -9.41
N ASP A 44 13.67 1.45 -10.62
CA ASP A 44 14.26 0.15 -10.90
C ASP A 44 13.39 -1.03 -10.41
N GLY A 45 12.07 -0.90 -10.51
CA GLY A 45 11.12 -1.93 -10.09
C GLY A 45 11.03 -2.16 -8.57
N LEU A 46 11.55 -1.24 -7.77
CA LEU A 46 11.48 -1.27 -6.31
C LEU A 46 10.75 -0.04 -5.78
N VAL A 47 10.03 -0.21 -4.68
CA VAL A 47 9.49 0.91 -3.90
C VAL A 47 10.66 1.57 -3.16
N ARG A 48 10.79 2.87 -3.35
CA ARG A 48 11.87 3.70 -2.79
C ARG A 48 11.38 4.57 -1.66
N ASP A 49 10.13 5.01 -1.75
CA ASP A 49 9.51 5.85 -0.75
C ASP A 49 7.99 5.64 -0.72
N ILE A 50 7.37 6.09 0.36
CA ILE A 50 5.92 6.24 0.47
C ILE A 50 5.63 7.59 1.14
N VAL A 51 4.86 8.42 0.47
CA VAL A 51 4.59 9.78 0.94
C VAL A 51 3.21 10.24 0.50
N ARG A 52 2.51 10.90 1.42
CA ARG A 52 1.22 11.54 1.14
C ARG A 52 1.34 12.54 -0.01
N GLY A 53 0.49 12.39 -1.03
CA GLY A 53 0.44 13.27 -2.21
C GLY A 53 1.61 13.12 -3.19
N GLY A 54 2.56 12.21 -2.91
CA GLY A 54 3.68 11.90 -3.80
C GLY A 54 4.80 12.94 -3.85
N ALA A 55 5.84 12.61 -4.62
CA ALA A 55 6.99 13.48 -4.85
C ALA A 55 7.56 13.27 -6.27
N PRO A 56 8.21 14.29 -6.87
CA PRO A 56 8.80 14.17 -8.19
C PRO A 56 10.10 13.36 -8.18
N GLY A 57 10.56 12.92 -9.36
CA GLY A 57 11.89 12.31 -9.54
C GLY A 57 11.91 10.77 -9.54
N TYR A 58 10.75 10.14 -9.53
CA TYR A 58 10.58 8.68 -9.57
C TYR A 58 10.04 8.23 -10.93
N GLU A 59 10.31 6.97 -11.30
CA GLU A 59 9.91 6.40 -12.59
C GLU A 59 8.40 6.13 -12.67
N LEU A 60 7.82 5.74 -11.54
CA LEU A 60 6.40 5.49 -11.39
C LEU A 60 5.98 5.86 -9.97
N ALA A 61 4.85 6.55 -9.87
CA ALA A 61 4.11 6.80 -8.65
C ALA A 61 2.71 6.19 -8.78
N GLY A 62 2.21 5.60 -7.70
CA GLY A 62 0.83 5.10 -7.62
C GLY A 62 0.39 4.98 -6.18
N GLU A 63 -0.92 4.93 -5.98
CA GLU A 63 -1.52 4.81 -4.65
C GLU A 63 -1.18 3.46 -4.02
N SER A 64 -0.82 3.50 -2.73
CA SER A 64 -0.73 2.32 -1.88
C SER A 64 -2.13 1.85 -1.55
N VAL A 65 -2.46 0.61 -1.93
CA VAL A 65 -3.79 0.02 -1.69
C VAL A 65 -3.99 -0.46 -0.23
N GLY A 66 -3.05 -0.15 0.67
CA GLY A 66 -3.10 -0.64 2.05
C GLY A 66 -2.66 -2.10 2.26
N PHE A 67 -2.08 -2.76 1.24
CA PHE A 67 -1.59 -4.14 1.35
C PHE A 67 -0.08 -4.24 1.24
N LEU A 68 0.54 -4.93 2.21
CA LEU A 68 1.97 -5.21 2.25
C LEU A 68 2.24 -6.67 2.62
N LYS A 69 2.78 -7.45 1.68
CA LYS A 69 3.37 -8.77 1.95
C LYS A 69 4.78 -8.56 2.51
N LEU A 70 5.10 -9.28 3.58
CA LEU A 70 6.43 -9.27 4.18
C LEU A 70 6.95 -10.69 4.33
N SER A 71 8.23 -10.85 4.05
CA SER A 71 9.01 -12.00 4.50
C SER A 71 9.11 -12.02 6.02
N ALA A 72 9.50 -13.17 6.59
CA ALA A 72 9.74 -13.27 8.03
C ALA A 72 10.82 -12.30 8.52
N GLU A 73 11.82 -12.00 7.68
CA GLU A 73 12.86 -11.01 7.98
C GLU A 73 12.31 -9.58 7.92
N GLY A 74 11.62 -9.22 6.83
CA GLY A 74 10.99 -7.91 6.68
C GLY A 74 9.99 -7.60 7.79
N ALA A 75 9.19 -8.58 8.20
CA ALA A 75 8.24 -8.43 9.30
C ALA A 75 8.92 -8.21 10.66
N ARG A 76 10.03 -8.90 10.94
CA ARG A 76 10.82 -8.66 12.17
C ARG A 76 11.42 -7.26 12.15
N LEU A 77 11.99 -6.85 11.02
CA LEU A 77 12.55 -5.52 10.86
C LEU A 77 11.50 -4.42 11.07
N LEU A 78 10.33 -4.54 10.46
CA LEU A 78 9.24 -3.57 10.64
C LEU A 78 8.80 -3.48 12.10
N ARG A 79 8.66 -4.62 12.78
CA ARG A 79 8.35 -4.65 14.22
C ARG A 79 9.40 -3.91 15.04
N ASP A 80 10.68 -4.13 14.76
CA ASP A 80 11.77 -3.50 15.50
C ASP A 80 11.80 -1.99 15.26
N LEU A 81 11.57 -1.54 14.02
CA LEU A 81 11.42 -0.12 13.66
C LEU A 81 10.24 0.54 14.39
N LEU A 82 9.07 -0.10 14.41
CA LEU A 82 7.90 0.38 15.14
C LEU A 82 8.19 0.48 16.65
N ALA A 83 8.86 -0.52 17.22
CA ALA A 83 9.25 -0.50 18.63
C ALA A 83 10.21 0.65 18.96
N GLU A 84 11.14 0.97 18.05
CA GLU A 84 12.02 2.15 18.18
C GLU A 84 11.23 3.46 18.21
N ARG A 85 10.23 3.63 17.33
CA ARG A 85 9.36 4.82 17.31
C ARG A 85 8.58 4.96 18.62
N VAL A 86 7.96 3.88 19.09
CA VAL A 86 7.25 3.86 20.38
C VAL A 86 8.17 4.20 21.54
N ALA A 87 9.39 3.65 21.57
CA ALA A 87 10.37 3.93 22.63
C ALA A 87 10.84 5.38 22.66
N ARG A 88 10.78 6.09 21.53
CA ARG A 88 11.09 7.54 21.43
C ARG A 88 9.90 8.43 21.81
N GLY A 89 8.71 7.84 22.00
CA GLY A 89 7.48 8.57 22.29
C GLY A 89 6.69 8.98 21.05
N ASP A 90 7.08 8.52 19.86
CA ASP A 90 6.43 8.82 18.59
C ASP A 90 5.19 7.93 18.41
N THR A 91 4.18 8.09 19.28
CA THR A 91 2.98 7.23 19.31
C THR A 91 1.77 7.83 18.59
N ALA A 92 1.90 9.02 18.02
CA ALA A 92 0.84 9.72 17.29
C ALA A 92 1.10 9.78 15.77
N ILE A 93 1.95 8.86 15.28
CA ILE A 93 2.27 8.70 13.86
C ILE A 93 1.42 7.59 13.26
N GLU A 94 1.20 7.68 11.96
CA GLU A 94 0.69 6.56 11.18
C GLU A 94 1.81 5.55 10.91
N HIS A 95 1.43 4.29 10.74
CA HIS A 95 2.41 3.21 10.59
C HIS A 95 3.19 3.31 9.26
N GLU A 96 2.60 3.92 8.23
CA GLU A 96 3.22 4.25 6.94
C GLU A 96 4.43 5.16 7.10
N GLU A 97 4.44 6.03 8.12
CA GLU A 97 5.57 6.94 8.41
C GLU A 97 6.84 6.19 8.86
N VAL A 98 6.74 4.87 9.05
CA VAL A 98 7.86 3.97 9.36
C VAL A 98 8.38 3.24 8.13
N TYR A 99 7.60 3.15 7.07
CA TYR A 99 7.99 2.44 5.86
C TYR A 99 9.23 3.01 5.14
N PRO A 100 9.50 4.33 5.11
CA PRO A 100 10.75 4.84 4.54
C PRO A 100 12.01 4.20 5.21
N ASP A 101 11.97 3.98 6.52
CA ASP A 101 13.07 3.29 7.24
C ASP A 101 13.18 1.81 6.87
N LEU A 102 12.05 1.15 6.59
CA LEU A 102 12.00 -0.24 6.11
C LEU A 102 12.59 -0.33 4.70
N LEU A 103 12.13 0.52 3.79
CA LEU A 103 12.53 0.57 2.37
C LEU A 103 14.02 0.87 2.20
N ALA A 104 14.62 1.62 3.12
CA ALA A 104 16.05 1.89 3.15
C ALA A 104 16.91 0.66 3.49
N ARG A 105 16.32 -0.37 4.10
CA ARG A 105 17.04 -1.53 4.69
C ARG A 105 16.76 -2.85 3.98
N VAL A 106 15.59 -3.00 3.35
CA VAL A 106 15.22 -4.21 2.60
C VAL A 106 14.61 -3.83 1.26
N ALA A 107 14.89 -4.63 0.24
CA ALA A 107 14.22 -4.49 -1.04
C ALA A 107 12.74 -4.87 -0.89
N VAL A 108 11.87 -3.97 -1.36
CA VAL A 108 10.42 -4.17 -1.42
C VAL A 108 9.98 -3.87 -2.84
N GLY A 109 9.40 -4.88 -3.50
CA GLY A 109 8.81 -4.72 -4.82
C GLY A 109 7.35 -4.27 -4.73
N PHE A 110 6.68 -4.28 -5.87
CA PHE A 110 5.25 -4.01 -5.95
C PHE A 110 4.62 -4.86 -7.06
N GLU A 111 3.33 -5.15 -6.90
CA GLU A 111 2.49 -5.64 -7.98
C GLU A 111 1.47 -4.57 -8.32
N ARG A 112 1.34 -4.25 -9.62
CA ARG A 112 0.33 -3.29 -10.08
C ARG A 112 -1.05 -3.92 -10.00
N VAL A 113 -2.05 -3.14 -9.62
CA VAL A 113 -3.47 -3.55 -9.63
C VAL A 113 -4.35 -2.60 -10.44
N ASP A 114 -3.75 -1.80 -11.30
CA ASP A 114 -4.46 -0.75 -12.03
C ASP A 114 -5.72 -1.27 -12.74
N GLY A 115 -6.80 -0.51 -12.57
CA GLY A 115 -8.10 -0.81 -13.17
C GLY A 115 -8.84 -1.99 -12.52
N MET A 116 -8.27 -2.64 -11.49
CA MET A 116 -9.02 -3.59 -10.67
C MET A 116 -10.06 -2.87 -9.81
N PRO A 117 -11.22 -3.48 -9.57
CA PRO A 117 -12.28 -2.85 -8.79
C PRO A 117 -12.00 -2.95 -7.30
N TRP A 118 -11.31 -1.96 -6.74
CA TRP A 118 -11.13 -1.81 -5.30
C TRP A 118 -11.51 -0.41 -4.83
N THR A 119 -11.74 -0.26 -3.53
CA THR A 119 -11.94 1.05 -2.87
C THR A 119 -11.69 0.91 -1.37
N GLU A 120 -11.18 1.96 -0.74
CA GLU A 120 -11.29 2.19 0.70
C GLU A 120 -12.72 2.58 1.09
N ILE A 121 -13.10 2.29 2.34
CA ILE A 121 -14.40 2.60 2.93
C ILE A 121 -14.17 3.44 4.19
N ASP A 122 -13.83 4.71 4.00
CA ASP A 122 -13.52 5.65 5.08
C ASP A 122 -14.76 6.41 5.54
N PHE A 123 -15.65 6.72 4.60
CA PHE A 123 -16.85 7.52 4.82
C PHE A 123 -18.13 6.79 4.37
N PRO A 124 -19.31 7.16 4.88
CA PRO A 124 -20.58 6.59 4.44
C PRO A 124 -20.80 6.64 2.93
N GLU A 125 -20.32 7.70 2.26
CA GLU A 125 -20.41 7.87 0.81
C GLU A 125 -19.60 6.82 0.04
N ASP A 126 -18.52 6.29 0.62
CA ASP A 126 -17.72 5.22 0.00
C ASP A 126 -18.48 3.90 -0.06
N ILE A 127 -19.39 3.65 0.89
CA ILE A 127 -20.29 2.48 0.86
C ILE A 127 -21.22 2.55 -0.35
N GLU A 128 -21.82 3.71 -0.61
CA GLU A 128 -22.71 3.90 -1.76
C GLU A 128 -21.94 3.72 -3.08
N ARG A 129 -20.71 4.26 -3.17
CA ARG A 129 -19.82 4.05 -4.32
C ARG A 129 -19.46 2.57 -4.47
N ALA A 130 -19.09 1.91 -3.38
CA ALA A 130 -18.73 0.50 -3.37
C ALA A 130 -19.87 -0.38 -3.90
N GLU A 131 -21.10 -0.16 -3.44
CA GLU A 131 -22.28 -0.90 -3.88
C GLU A 131 -22.62 -0.67 -5.35
N ARG A 132 -22.51 0.57 -5.83
CA ARG A 132 -22.94 0.93 -7.18
C ARG A 132 -21.89 0.68 -8.26
N GLU A 133 -20.61 0.80 -7.92
CA GLU A 133 -19.53 0.89 -8.91
C GLU A 133 -18.48 -0.22 -8.76
N VAL A 134 -18.15 -0.62 -7.53
CA VAL A 134 -17.06 -1.56 -7.26
C VAL A 134 -17.56 -3.01 -7.16
N LEU A 135 -18.52 -3.29 -6.28
CA LEU A 135 -19.08 -4.63 -6.07
C LEU A 135 -19.57 -5.31 -7.36
N PRO A 136 -20.28 -4.63 -8.29
CA PRO A 136 -20.70 -5.24 -9.56
C PRO A 136 -19.54 -5.74 -10.43
N ARG A 137 -18.35 -5.15 -10.28
CA ARG A 137 -17.15 -5.51 -11.04
C ARG A 137 -16.32 -6.61 -10.36
N ILE A 138 -16.51 -6.88 -9.06
CA ILE A 138 -15.80 -7.94 -8.33
C ILE A 138 -16.39 -9.33 -8.64
N GLY A 139 -17.71 -9.41 -8.83
CA GLY A 139 -18.43 -10.67 -9.01
C GLY A 139 -18.77 -11.06 -10.46
N SER A 140 -18.23 -10.34 -11.46
CA SER A 140 -18.50 -10.59 -12.89
C SER A 140 -17.47 -11.49 -13.58
#